data_AF-A0A7H4Q092-F1
#
_entry.id   AF-A0A7H4Q092-F1
#
_cell.length_a   1.000
_cell.length_b   1.000
_cell.length_c   1.000
_cell.angle_alpha   90.00
_cell.angle_beta   90.00
_cell.angle_gamma   90.00
#
_symmetry.space_group_name_H-M   'P 1'
#
loop_
_entity.id
_entity.type
_entity.pdbx_description
1 polymer ?
#
loop_
_entity_poly.entity_id
_entity_poly.type
_entity_poly.pdbx_seq_one_letter_code
_entity_poly.pdbx_strand_id
1 'polypeptide(L)'
;MGTNDAWATLQPGADPDDDGEPAVPAPSRARKSSSAKSGGEGEARKAPARRPSSRASASDYRVAEQPAFVLHSYPYRETSLIIDVLSRDHGRLALVAKGAKRPHSALRGVLQTFQPLALSWSGKSEVRTLTGAEWVGGMLPLAGDALLCGFYVNELLVKFCAREDPHPQLFRHYVVTMTRLAHDEPPVQVLRSFERVLLRETGYAMALDRTVTRRAVVADGRYVFDPERGVREASDDLPAQWPVIAGQTLLDMEQDDYHRPQTISQSRTLMRFLLNTYLAGTPLATRQILIDLQNL
;
A
#
# COMPACT_ATOMS: atom_id res chain seq x y z
N MET A 1 -9.59 14.08 32.02
CA MET A 1 -8.35 14.38 32.77
C MET A 1 -7.73 13.04 33.13
N GLY A 2 -6.64 12.70 32.46
CA GLY A 2 -6.05 11.36 32.46
C GLY A 2 -5.16 11.22 31.22
N THR A 3 -3.87 11.42 31.45
CA THR A 3 -2.73 11.58 30.53
C THR A 3 -2.59 10.47 29.50
N ASN A 4 -2.43 10.83 28.22
CA ASN A 4 -2.00 9.92 27.16
C ASN A 4 -0.67 10.39 26.53
N ASP A 5 0.34 10.52 27.38
CA ASP A 5 1.74 10.69 26.97
C ASP A 5 2.40 9.31 26.87
N ALA A 6 2.32 8.69 25.69
CA ALA A 6 2.94 7.38 25.45
C ALA A 6 3.65 7.28 24.08
N TRP A 7 4.02 8.42 23.49
CA TRP A 7 4.74 8.49 22.22
C TRP A 7 6.03 9.33 22.28
N ALA A 8 6.28 10.05 23.38
CA ALA A 8 7.42 10.95 23.54
C ALA A 8 8.68 10.24 24.05
N THR A 9 9.49 9.68 23.15
CA THR A 9 10.96 9.71 23.32
C THR A 9 11.68 9.44 21.99
N LEU A 10 12.33 10.48 21.45
CA LEU A 10 13.72 10.54 20.95
C LEU A 10 13.88 11.52 19.77
N GLN A 11 14.87 12.40 19.92
CA GLN A 11 15.31 13.49 19.03
C GLN A 11 16.37 13.02 17.99
N PRO A 12 16.72 13.86 16.98
CA PRO A 12 17.25 13.44 15.68
C PRO A 12 18.79 13.41 15.59
N GLY A 13 19.33 12.67 14.61
CA GLY A 13 20.76 12.59 14.33
C GLY A 13 21.10 12.67 12.84
N ALA A 14 21.68 13.82 12.47
CA ALA A 14 22.71 14.14 11.46
C ALA A 14 22.76 13.44 10.08
N ASP A 15 22.60 14.28 9.04
CA ASP A 15 23.11 14.12 7.67
C ASP A 15 24.65 14.10 7.63
N PRO A 16 25.22 13.44 6.61
CA PRO A 16 26.23 14.11 5.81
C PRO A 16 26.04 13.93 4.29
N ASP A 17 26.19 15.07 3.62
CA ASP A 17 26.87 15.28 2.33
C ASP A 17 26.22 14.82 1.01
N ASP A 18 25.67 15.85 0.36
CA ASP A 18 25.61 16.14 -1.06
C ASP A 18 27.00 16.06 -1.73
N ASP A 19 27.06 15.54 -2.96
CA ASP A 19 27.78 16.15 -4.09
C ASP A 19 27.99 15.16 -5.27
N GLY A 20 27.44 15.51 -6.43
CA GLY A 20 28.20 15.56 -7.68
C GLY A 20 28.34 14.29 -8.53
N GLU A 21 27.41 14.09 -9.46
CA GLU A 21 27.69 13.44 -10.75
C GLU A 21 28.33 14.47 -11.72
N PRO A 22 29.27 14.11 -12.62
CA PRO A 22 28.82 13.88 -13.99
C PRO A 22 29.69 12.98 -14.93
N ALA A 23 29.01 12.56 -16.01
CA ALA A 23 29.43 12.46 -17.43
C ALA A 23 30.32 11.30 -17.94
N VAL A 24 29.76 10.59 -18.94
CA VAL A 24 30.42 9.63 -19.83
C VAL A 24 30.44 10.20 -21.27
N PRO A 25 31.53 10.05 -22.05
CA PRO A 25 31.63 10.66 -23.39
C PRO A 25 31.14 9.73 -24.52
N ALA A 26 30.61 10.35 -25.58
CA ALA A 26 30.33 9.71 -26.87
C ALA A 26 31.51 9.88 -27.84
N PRO A 27 31.77 8.92 -28.77
CA PRO A 27 32.69 9.12 -29.88
C PRO A 27 32.00 9.54 -31.18
N SER A 28 32.84 10.13 -32.03
CA SER A 28 32.55 10.96 -33.18
C SER A 28 32.48 10.23 -34.54
N ARG A 29 32.00 11.01 -35.54
CA ARG A 29 32.32 11.01 -36.99
C ARG A 29 31.64 9.96 -37.89
N ALA A 30 30.93 10.44 -38.92
CA ALA A 30 31.52 10.70 -40.24
C ALA A 30 30.52 11.34 -41.24
N ARG A 31 31.08 12.19 -42.11
CA ARG A 31 30.46 12.90 -43.23
C ARG A 31 30.03 11.94 -44.37
N LYS A 32 29.06 12.36 -45.19
CA LYS A 32 29.18 12.44 -46.66
C LYS A 32 28.02 13.22 -47.30
N SER A 33 28.25 13.59 -48.55
CA SER A 33 27.81 14.78 -49.27
C SER A 33 26.69 14.56 -50.30
N SER A 34 26.14 15.70 -50.73
CA SER A 34 25.82 16.13 -52.11
C SER A 34 24.54 15.66 -52.85
N SER A 35 23.73 16.70 -53.15
CA SER A 35 23.25 17.16 -54.48
C SER A 35 22.14 16.43 -55.24
N ALA A 36 20.97 17.10 -55.27
CA ALA A 36 20.33 17.76 -56.42
C ALA A 36 19.72 16.97 -57.62
N LYS A 37 18.50 17.44 -57.95
CA LYS A 37 17.87 17.72 -59.26
C LYS A 37 16.79 16.77 -59.84
N SER A 38 15.56 17.31 -59.79
CA SER A 38 14.60 17.59 -60.88
C SER A 38 14.09 16.50 -61.83
N GLY A 39 12.76 16.46 -61.96
CA GLY A 39 12.07 16.36 -63.26
C GLY A 39 10.87 15.40 -63.30
N GLY A 40 9.72 15.89 -63.79
CA GLY A 40 8.74 15.03 -64.47
C GLY A 40 7.31 15.08 -63.92
N GLU A 41 6.44 15.78 -64.63
CA GLU A 41 4.99 15.87 -64.48
C GLU A 41 4.28 14.52 -64.74
N GLY A 42 3.07 14.35 -64.19
CA GLY A 42 2.24 13.16 -64.43
C GLY A 42 0.92 13.17 -63.66
N GLU A 43 -0.09 13.75 -64.31
CA GLU A 43 -1.49 13.86 -63.94
C GLU A 43 -2.18 12.51 -63.62
N ALA A 44 -2.94 12.42 -62.52
CA ALA A 44 -4.18 11.60 -62.42
C ALA A 44 -4.86 11.79 -61.05
N ARG A 45 -6.08 12.34 -61.07
CA ARG A 45 -7.02 12.36 -59.95
C ARG A 45 -7.34 10.93 -59.47
N LYS A 46 -7.07 10.62 -58.21
CA LYS A 46 -7.68 9.49 -57.49
C LYS A 46 -8.40 10.01 -56.24
N ALA A 47 -9.69 9.69 -56.16
CA ALA A 47 -10.56 9.96 -55.02
C ALA A 47 -9.96 9.41 -53.71
N PRO A 48 -10.20 10.04 -52.55
CA PRO A 48 -9.67 9.53 -51.29
C PRO A 48 -10.41 8.24 -50.92
N ALA A 49 -9.73 7.11 -51.07
CA ALA A 49 -10.14 5.87 -50.43
C ALA A 49 -10.12 6.10 -48.91
N ARG A 50 -11.30 6.02 -48.28
CA ARG A 50 -11.43 5.95 -46.81
C ARG A 50 -10.52 4.85 -46.31
N ARG A 51 -9.41 5.22 -45.67
CA ARG A 51 -8.63 4.29 -44.84
C ARG A 51 -9.61 3.71 -43.81
N PRO A 52 -9.85 2.39 -43.76
CA PRO A 52 -10.45 1.83 -42.56
C PRO A 52 -9.48 2.17 -41.43
N SER A 53 -9.98 2.88 -40.42
CA SER A 53 -9.20 3.15 -39.23
C SER A 53 -8.83 1.80 -38.62
N SER A 54 -7.56 1.42 -38.73
CA SER A 54 -7.00 0.28 -38.03
C SER A 54 -6.90 0.62 -36.55
N ARG A 55 -8.04 0.72 -35.87
CA ARG A 55 -8.13 0.38 -34.45
C ARG A 55 -8.45 -1.11 -34.38
N ALA A 56 -7.47 -1.91 -34.80
CA ALA A 56 -7.45 -3.31 -34.45
C ALA A 56 -7.35 -3.38 -32.92
N SER A 57 -8.43 -3.90 -32.34
CA SER A 57 -8.70 -4.25 -30.94
C SER A 57 -7.55 -3.98 -29.96
N ALA A 58 -7.67 -2.89 -29.19
CA ALA A 58 -7.14 -2.91 -27.84
C ALA A 58 -7.80 -4.11 -27.16
N SER A 59 -6.99 -5.11 -26.79
CA SER A 59 -7.48 -6.37 -26.20
C SER A 59 -8.58 -6.08 -25.18
N ASP A 60 -9.76 -6.70 -25.37
CA ASP A 60 -10.96 -6.58 -24.53
C ASP A 60 -10.76 -7.19 -23.12
N TYR A 61 -9.66 -6.84 -22.46
CA TYR A 61 -9.56 -7.11 -21.03
C TYR A 61 -10.48 -6.15 -20.31
N ARG A 62 -11.61 -6.69 -19.89
CA ARG A 62 -12.60 -6.00 -19.07
C ARG A 62 -12.82 -6.83 -17.83
N VAL A 63 -12.88 -6.12 -16.72
CA VAL A 63 -13.18 -6.65 -15.42
C VAL A 63 -14.36 -5.85 -14.90
N ALA A 64 -15.37 -6.53 -14.38
CA ALA A 64 -16.61 -5.91 -13.94
C ALA A 64 -16.87 -6.20 -12.46
N GLU A 65 -17.46 -5.22 -11.78
CA GLU A 65 -18.06 -5.31 -10.44
C GLU A 65 -17.16 -5.99 -9.40
N GLN A 66 -15.87 -5.65 -9.41
CA GLN A 66 -14.92 -6.21 -8.46
C GLN A 66 -15.00 -5.48 -7.13
N PRO A 67 -15.15 -6.22 -6.01
CA PRO A 67 -15.04 -5.63 -4.69
C PRO A 67 -13.68 -4.97 -4.50
N ALA A 68 -13.70 -3.69 -4.14
CA ALA A 68 -12.51 -2.89 -3.99
C ALA A 68 -12.70 -1.73 -3.02
N PHE A 69 -11.57 -1.17 -2.57
CA PHE A 69 -11.50 0.07 -1.82
C PHE A 69 -10.53 1.03 -2.49
N VAL A 70 -10.83 2.33 -2.44
CA VAL A 70 -9.84 3.36 -2.79
C VAL A 70 -8.85 3.48 -1.62
N LEU A 71 -7.56 3.27 -1.91
CA LEU A 71 -6.46 3.50 -0.96
C LEU A 71 -6.04 4.96 -0.97
N HIS A 72 -5.90 5.53 -2.16
CA HIS A 72 -5.48 6.91 -2.36
C HIS A 72 -5.98 7.45 -3.71
N SER A 73 -6.14 8.78 -3.81
CA SER A 73 -6.50 9.46 -5.06
C SER A 73 -5.59 10.66 -5.34
N TYR A 74 -5.21 10.85 -6.60
CA TYR A 74 -4.36 11.95 -7.05
C TYR A 74 -5.00 12.69 -8.23
N PRO A 75 -4.96 14.04 -8.28
CA PRO A 75 -5.36 14.79 -9.47
C PRO A 75 -4.58 14.34 -10.71
N TYR A 76 -5.29 14.04 -11.80
CA TYR A 76 -4.68 13.65 -13.07
C TYR A 76 -5.32 14.39 -14.25
N ARG A 77 -4.54 15.23 -14.92
CA ARG A 77 -5.05 16.16 -15.93
C ARG A 77 -6.14 17.10 -15.36
N GLU A 78 -6.75 17.88 -16.24
CA GLU A 78 -7.74 18.87 -15.86
C GLU A 78 -8.96 18.25 -15.17
N THR A 79 -9.51 17.17 -15.74
CA THR A 79 -10.81 16.62 -15.31
C THR A 79 -10.76 15.22 -14.71
N SER A 80 -9.61 14.56 -14.61
CA SER A 80 -9.52 13.15 -14.21
C SER A 80 -8.78 12.96 -12.87
N LEU A 81 -8.93 11.76 -12.29
CA LEU A 81 -8.14 11.30 -11.14
C LEU A 81 -7.39 10.03 -11.52
N ILE A 82 -6.23 9.81 -10.90
CA ILE A 82 -5.68 8.46 -10.73
C ILE A 82 -6.06 8.02 -9.32
N ILE A 83 -6.63 6.82 -9.20
CA ILE A 83 -6.92 6.18 -7.93
C ILE A 83 -6.06 4.93 -7.78
N ASP A 84 -5.42 4.77 -6.63
CA ASP A 84 -4.83 3.50 -6.20
C ASP A 84 -5.90 2.73 -5.42
N VAL A 85 -6.16 1.49 -5.80
CA VAL A 85 -7.24 0.66 -5.24
C VAL A 85 -6.70 -0.68 -4.79
N LEU A 86 -7.26 -1.20 -3.71
CA LEU A 86 -7.12 -2.61 -3.34
C LEU A 86 -8.34 -3.36 -3.84
N SER A 87 -8.17 -4.27 -4.81
CA SER A 87 -9.20 -5.18 -5.29
C SER A 87 -9.03 -6.56 -4.67
N ARG A 88 -10.14 -7.22 -4.32
CA ARG A 88 -10.11 -8.56 -3.72
C ARG A 88 -9.39 -9.59 -4.59
N ASP A 89 -9.73 -9.63 -5.87
CA ASP A 89 -9.32 -10.71 -6.78
C ASP A 89 -8.19 -10.29 -7.74
N HIS A 90 -7.82 -8.99 -7.74
CA HIS A 90 -6.79 -8.44 -8.61
C HIS A 90 -5.69 -7.66 -7.89
N GLY A 91 -5.69 -7.66 -6.56
CA GLY A 91 -4.66 -7.00 -5.77
C GLY A 91 -4.68 -5.47 -5.90
N ARG A 92 -3.52 -4.86 -5.70
CA ARG A 92 -3.38 -3.39 -5.78
C ARG A 92 -3.23 -2.91 -7.22
N LEU A 93 -4.02 -1.92 -7.61
CA LEU A 93 -4.11 -1.43 -9.00
C LEU A 93 -4.23 0.10 -9.07
N ALA A 94 -3.67 0.68 -10.14
CA ALA A 94 -3.91 2.08 -10.49
C ALA A 94 -4.97 2.21 -11.59
N LEU A 95 -6.00 3.02 -11.36
CA LEU A 95 -7.07 3.27 -12.32
C LEU A 95 -7.18 4.78 -12.65
N VAL A 96 -7.34 5.12 -13.92
CA VAL A 96 -7.73 6.47 -14.35
C VAL A 96 -9.25 6.60 -14.31
N ALA A 97 -9.76 7.47 -13.44
CA ALA A 97 -11.15 7.88 -13.39
C ALA A 97 -11.36 9.15 -14.24
N LYS A 98 -11.74 8.96 -15.50
CA LYS A 98 -11.90 10.05 -16.47
C LYS A 98 -13.11 10.92 -16.11
N GLY A 99 -12.93 12.24 -16.09
CA GLY A 99 -14.02 13.18 -15.79
C GLY A 99 -14.43 13.23 -14.31
N ALA A 100 -13.77 12.48 -13.42
CA ALA A 100 -14.12 12.39 -12.00
C ALA A 100 -14.12 13.75 -11.27
N LYS A 101 -13.35 14.74 -11.73
CA LYS A 101 -13.28 16.08 -11.13
C LYS A 101 -14.40 17.02 -11.60
N ARG A 102 -15.22 16.64 -12.58
CA ARG A 102 -16.28 17.53 -13.10
C ARG A 102 -17.34 17.78 -12.03
N PRO A 103 -17.94 18.99 -11.95
CA PRO A 103 -18.89 19.35 -10.89
C PRO A 103 -20.05 18.37 -10.71
N HIS A 104 -20.58 17.83 -11.80
CA HIS A 104 -21.72 16.89 -11.81
C HIS A 104 -21.32 15.43 -12.09
N SER A 105 -20.05 15.07 -11.86
CA SER A 105 -19.58 13.70 -12.05
C SER A 105 -20.16 12.78 -10.99
N ALA A 106 -20.85 11.71 -11.40
CA ALA A 106 -21.28 10.64 -10.50
C ALA A 106 -20.10 10.00 -9.75
N LEU A 107 -18.92 9.93 -10.37
CA LEU A 107 -17.71 9.38 -9.76
C LEU A 107 -17.17 10.22 -8.59
N ARG A 108 -17.50 11.52 -8.52
CA ARG A 108 -16.93 12.43 -7.52
C ARG A 108 -17.35 12.08 -6.10
N GLY A 109 -18.60 11.64 -5.91
CA GLY A 109 -19.13 11.23 -4.61
C GLY A 109 -18.83 9.77 -4.27
N VAL A 110 -18.63 8.92 -5.28
CA VAL A 110 -18.45 7.46 -5.09
C VAL A 110 -17.01 7.09 -4.75
N LEU A 111 -16.00 7.78 -5.30
CA LEU A 111 -14.59 7.42 -5.14
C LEU A 111 -13.99 7.90 -3.81
N GLN A 112 -14.68 7.64 -2.69
CA GLN A 112 -14.21 7.94 -1.35
C GLN A 112 -13.33 6.80 -0.80
N THR A 113 -12.32 7.16 -0.01
CA THR A 113 -11.51 6.21 0.76
C THR A 113 -12.36 5.55 1.85
N PHE A 114 -11.97 4.34 2.26
CA PHE A 114 -12.61 3.56 3.33
C PHE A 114 -14.05 3.13 3.06
N GLN A 115 -14.56 3.34 1.85
CA GLN A 115 -15.90 2.89 1.44
C GLN A 115 -15.80 1.66 0.54
N PRO A 116 -16.66 0.64 0.74
CA PRO A 116 -16.70 -0.54 -0.12
C PRO A 116 -17.31 -0.18 -1.47
N LEU A 117 -16.59 -0.51 -2.54
CA LEU A 117 -16.98 -0.23 -3.92
C LEU A 117 -17.03 -1.52 -4.75
N ALA A 118 -17.92 -1.54 -5.73
CA ALA A 118 -17.83 -2.44 -6.87
C ALA A 118 -17.23 -1.65 -8.03
N LEU A 119 -16.03 -2.04 -8.47
CA LEU A 119 -15.27 -1.33 -9.50
C LEU A 119 -15.21 -2.17 -10.78
N SER A 120 -15.46 -1.49 -11.89
CA SER A 120 -15.35 -2.02 -13.25
C SER A 120 -14.25 -1.27 -14.00
N TRP A 121 -13.37 -1.97 -14.72
CA TRP A 121 -12.29 -1.35 -15.50
C TRP A 121 -11.95 -2.11 -16.79
N SER A 122 -11.20 -1.44 -17.66
CA SER A 122 -10.70 -2.00 -18.92
C SER A 122 -9.24 -1.66 -19.18
N GLY A 123 -8.60 -2.52 -19.98
CA GLY A 123 -7.21 -2.39 -20.42
C GLY A 123 -6.23 -3.22 -19.57
N LYS A 124 -5.04 -3.47 -20.15
CA LYS A 124 -3.95 -4.27 -19.54
C LYS A 124 -2.69 -3.46 -19.24
N SER A 125 -2.77 -2.13 -19.31
CA SER A 125 -1.66 -1.24 -18.94
C SER A 125 -1.50 -1.15 -17.43
N GLU A 126 -0.33 -0.70 -16.97
CA GLU A 126 -0.05 -0.46 -15.53
C GLU A 126 -1.06 0.47 -14.86
N VAL A 127 -1.59 1.44 -15.63
CA VAL A 127 -2.74 2.25 -15.23
C VAL A 127 -3.91 1.92 -16.15
N ARG A 128 -4.97 1.34 -15.59
CA ARG A 128 -6.15 0.89 -16.35
C ARG A 128 -7.21 1.99 -16.40
N THR A 129 -8.21 1.89 -17.27
CA THR A 129 -9.30 2.87 -17.32
C THR A 129 -10.46 2.40 -16.48
N LEU A 130 -10.87 3.18 -15.47
CA LEU A 130 -12.10 2.94 -14.72
C LEU A 130 -13.30 3.13 -15.66
N THR A 131 -14.19 2.15 -15.70
CA THR A 131 -15.39 2.13 -16.55
C THR A 131 -16.69 2.09 -15.76
N GLY A 132 -16.66 1.72 -14.48
CA GLY A 132 -17.81 1.76 -13.57
C GLY A 132 -17.34 1.78 -12.12
N ALA A 133 -18.12 2.45 -11.26
CA ALA A 133 -17.89 2.47 -9.82
C ALA A 133 -19.24 2.61 -9.13
N GLU A 134 -19.58 1.64 -8.29
CA GLU A 134 -20.81 1.64 -7.50
C GLU A 134 -20.47 1.55 -6.02
N TRP A 135 -21.17 2.34 -5.20
CA TRP A 135 -21.05 2.24 -3.75
C TRP A 135 -21.90 1.07 -3.27
N VAL A 136 -21.26 0.11 -2.59
CA VAL A 136 -21.93 -1.08 -2.08
C VAL A 136 -22.68 -0.77 -0.78
N GLY A 137 -22.21 0.22 -0.01
CA GLY A 137 -22.77 0.57 1.29
C GLY A 137 -22.40 -0.39 2.42
N GLY A 138 -23.01 -0.20 3.58
CA GLY A 138 -22.86 -1.09 4.74
C GLY A 138 -21.65 -0.82 5.65
N MET A 139 -20.91 0.27 5.43
CA MET A 139 -19.79 0.67 6.27
C MET A 139 -19.98 2.09 6.81
N LEU A 140 -19.84 2.27 8.12
CA LEU A 140 -19.83 3.58 8.77
C LEU A 140 -18.58 4.36 8.34
N PRO A 141 -18.68 5.70 8.13
CA PRO A 141 -17.52 6.51 7.83
C PRO A 141 -16.57 6.59 9.03
N LEU A 142 -15.26 6.56 8.77
CA LEU A 142 -14.25 6.81 9.80
C LEU A 142 -14.21 8.30 10.17
N ALA A 143 -14.01 8.58 11.46
CA ALA A 143 -13.88 9.93 12.00
C ALA A 143 -12.83 9.99 13.11
N GLY A 144 -12.37 11.19 13.46
CA GLY A 144 -11.39 11.40 14.55
C GLY A 144 -10.12 10.55 14.39
N ASP A 145 -9.67 9.93 15.48
CA ASP A 145 -8.46 9.10 15.51
C ASP A 145 -8.57 7.86 14.60
N ALA A 146 -9.78 7.32 14.42
CA ALA A 146 -10.02 6.18 13.54
C ALA A 146 -9.73 6.52 12.07
N LEU A 147 -9.94 7.77 11.66
CA LEU A 147 -9.62 8.24 10.31
C LEU A 147 -8.10 8.19 10.05
N LEU A 148 -7.30 8.67 11.00
CA LEU A 148 -5.84 8.61 10.92
C LEU A 148 -5.34 7.15 10.93
N CYS A 149 -5.96 6.29 11.74
CA CYS A 149 -5.68 4.85 11.74
C CYS A 149 -6.00 4.20 10.38
N GLY A 150 -7.11 4.60 9.73
CA GLY A 150 -7.45 4.15 8.38
C GLY A 150 -6.39 4.52 7.35
N PHE A 151 -5.90 5.77 7.39
CA PHE A 151 -4.82 6.19 6.49
C PHE A 151 -3.52 5.42 6.75
N TYR A 152 -3.18 5.14 8.01
CA TYR A 152 -2.04 4.31 8.37
C TYR A 152 -2.13 2.91 7.74
N VAL A 153 -3.29 2.26 7.86
CA VAL A 153 -3.57 0.96 7.24
C VAL A 153 -3.44 1.01 5.71
N ASN A 154 -3.99 2.04 5.06
CA ASN A 154 -3.85 2.23 3.61
C ASN A 154 -2.40 2.42 3.18
N GLU A 155 -1.62 3.21 3.93
CA GLU A 155 -0.22 3.44 3.64
C GLU A 155 0.58 2.13 3.76
N LEU A 156 0.33 1.31 4.78
CA LEU A 156 0.95 0.00 4.90
C LEU A 156 0.63 -0.89 3.69
N LEU A 157 -0.62 -0.93 3.23
CA LEU A 157 -0.98 -1.68 2.01
C LEU A 157 -0.18 -1.20 0.79
N VAL A 158 -0.02 0.10 0.62
CA VAL A 158 0.75 0.69 -0.49
C VAL A 158 2.23 0.31 -0.42
N LYS A 159 2.80 0.18 0.78
CA LYS A 159 4.22 -0.15 0.99
C LYS A 159 4.52 -1.65 0.90
N PHE A 160 3.63 -2.49 1.42
CA PHE A 160 3.87 -3.93 1.57
C PHE A 160 3.23 -4.78 0.47
N CYS A 161 2.18 -4.30 -0.22
CA CYS A 161 1.56 -5.07 -1.31
C CYS A 161 2.17 -4.71 -2.67
N ALA A 162 2.63 -5.75 -3.37
CA ALA A 162 2.98 -5.65 -4.79
C ALA A 162 1.75 -5.29 -5.63
N ARG A 163 1.99 -4.66 -6.79
CA ARG A 163 0.91 -4.37 -7.74
C ARG A 163 0.47 -5.65 -8.43
N GLU A 164 -0.82 -5.74 -8.69
CA GLU A 164 -1.45 -6.88 -9.40
C GLU A 164 -1.25 -8.24 -8.70
N ASP A 165 -0.92 -8.24 -7.41
CA ASP A 165 -0.78 -9.44 -6.58
C ASP A 165 -1.97 -9.58 -5.62
N PRO A 166 -2.91 -10.52 -5.87
CA PRO A 166 -4.12 -10.63 -5.05
C PRO A 166 -3.86 -11.29 -3.69
N HIS A 167 -4.31 -10.63 -2.62
CA HIS A 167 -4.36 -11.19 -1.26
C HIS A 167 -5.81 -11.21 -0.73
N PRO A 168 -6.66 -12.19 -1.12
CA PRO A 168 -8.08 -12.20 -0.74
C PRO A 168 -8.33 -12.28 0.77
N GLN A 169 -7.45 -12.94 1.54
CA GLN A 169 -7.55 -13.00 3.00
C GLN A 169 -7.23 -11.65 3.63
N LEU A 170 -6.16 -10.99 3.19
CA LEU A 170 -5.81 -9.63 3.62
C LEU A 170 -6.92 -8.63 3.25
N PHE A 171 -7.55 -8.77 2.07
CA PHE A 171 -8.70 -7.95 1.69
C PHE A 171 -9.86 -8.11 2.68
N ARG A 172 -10.22 -9.35 3.04
CA ARG A 172 -11.26 -9.61 4.04
C ARG A 172 -10.89 -9.02 5.41
N HIS A 173 -9.62 -9.16 5.80
CA HIS A 173 -9.15 -8.61 7.06
C HIS A 173 -9.16 -7.08 7.06
N TYR A 174 -8.84 -6.44 5.93
CA TYR A 174 -8.98 -4.99 5.77
C TYR A 174 -10.42 -4.52 5.98
N VAL A 175 -11.41 -5.23 5.43
CA VAL A 175 -12.84 -4.94 5.66
C VAL A 175 -13.17 -5.01 7.15
N VAL A 176 -12.70 -6.05 7.84
CA VAL A 176 -12.86 -6.20 9.30
C VAL A 176 -12.19 -5.03 10.02
N THR A 177 -10.94 -4.69 9.71
CA THR A 177 -10.21 -3.56 10.29
C THR A 177 -10.98 -2.25 10.14
N MET A 178 -11.47 -1.92 8.95
CA MET A 178 -12.25 -0.69 8.73
C MET A 178 -13.55 -0.71 9.55
N THR A 179 -14.22 -1.84 9.61
CA THR A 179 -15.46 -2.00 10.40
C THR A 179 -15.21 -1.78 11.89
N ARG A 180 -14.15 -2.39 12.44
CA ARG A 180 -13.78 -2.28 13.86
C ARG A 180 -13.40 -0.84 14.22
N LEU A 181 -12.61 -0.18 13.38
CA LEU A 181 -12.26 1.23 13.55
C LEU A 181 -13.50 2.14 13.50
N ALA A 182 -14.47 1.85 12.63
CA ALA A 182 -15.69 2.63 12.51
C ALA A 182 -16.69 2.45 13.67
N HIS A 183 -16.48 1.42 14.51
CA HIS A 183 -17.28 1.14 15.72
C HIS A 183 -16.50 1.43 17.01
N ASP A 184 -15.48 2.29 16.93
CA ASP A 184 -14.70 2.78 18.07
C ASP A 184 -14.02 1.67 18.89
N GLU A 185 -13.70 0.52 18.27
CA GLU A 185 -12.86 -0.48 18.92
C GLU A 185 -11.45 0.09 19.19
N PRO A 186 -10.77 -0.33 20.28
CA PRO A 186 -9.47 0.21 20.66
C PRO A 186 -8.44 0.13 19.50
N PRO A 187 -8.01 1.28 18.92
CA PRO A 187 -7.19 1.28 17.71
C PRO A 187 -5.88 0.50 17.87
N VAL A 188 -5.29 0.51 19.07
CA VAL A 188 -4.10 -0.27 19.39
C VAL A 188 -4.28 -1.74 19.03
N GLN A 189 -5.41 -2.36 19.41
CA GLN A 189 -5.68 -3.77 19.14
C GLN A 189 -5.97 -4.01 17.65
N VAL A 190 -6.82 -3.16 17.08
CA VAL A 190 -7.23 -3.24 15.67
C VAL A 190 -6.02 -3.15 14.73
N LEU A 191 -5.11 -2.22 15.00
CA LEU A 191 -3.89 -2.03 14.20
C LEU A 191 -2.91 -3.20 14.35
N ARG A 192 -2.72 -3.76 15.56
CA ARG A 192 -1.83 -4.92 15.74
C ARG A 192 -2.35 -6.15 15.01
N SER A 193 -3.65 -6.40 15.11
CA SER A 193 -4.33 -7.45 14.37
C SER A 193 -4.11 -7.30 12.86
N PHE A 194 -4.30 -6.08 12.32
CA PHE A 194 -4.09 -5.82 10.90
C PHE A 194 -2.64 -6.04 10.46
N GLU A 195 -1.67 -5.47 11.17
CA GLU A 195 -0.25 -5.57 10.81
C GLU A 195 0.27 -7.00 10.82
N ARG A 196 -0.15 -7.80 11.81
CA ARG A 196 0.24 -9.21 11.88
C ARG A 196 -0.26 -9.96 10.64
N VAL A 197 -1.52 -9.75 10.25
CA VAL A 197 -2.10 -10.37 9.06
C VAL A 197 -1.44 -9.84 7.79
N LEU A 198 -1.19 -8.54 7.70
CA LEU A 198 -0.47 -7.93 6.58
C LEU A 198 0.88 -8.60 6.36
N LEU A 199 1.73 -8.61 7.39
CA LEU A 199 3.08 -9.17 7.28
C LEU A 199 3.06 -10.66 6.94
N ARG A 200 2.06 -11.41 7.45
CA ARG A 200 1.90 -12.82 7.11
C ARG A 200 1.48 -13.04 5.66
N GLU A 201 0.42 -12.37 5.21
CA GLU A 201 -0.14 -12.56 3.89
C GLU A 201 0.79 -12.04 2.77
N THR A 202 1.66 -11.08 3.09
CA THR A 202 2.70 -10.56 2.18
C THR A 202 4.02 -11.31 2.29
N GLY A 203 4.11 -12.35 3.14
CA GLY A 203 5.27 -13.22 3.25
C GLY A 203 6.44 -12.68 4.07
N TYR A 204 6.28 -11.53 4.74
CA TYR A 204 7.29 -10.93 5.61
C TYR A 204 7.37 -11.59 6.99
N ALA A 205 6.29 -12.18 7.50
CA ALA A 205 6.28 -12.80 8.82
C ALA A 205 5.70 -14.22 8.79
N MET A 206 6.36 -15.11 9.53
CA MET A 206 5.90 -16.48 9.77
C MET A 206 4.94 -16.53 10.98
N ALA A 207 4.37 -17.72 11.22
CA ALA A 207 3.57 -18.00 12.41
C ALA A 207 4.36 -17.71 13.70
N LEU A 208 3.67 -17.18 14.71
CA LEU A 208 4.28 -16.75 15.98
C LEU A 208 4.27 -17.87 17.04
N ASP A 209 3.58 -18.98 16.78
CA ASP A 209 3.41 -20.11 17.70
C ASP A 209 4.51 -21.17 17.60
N ARG A 210 5.46 -21.00 16.66
CA ARG A 210 6.56 -21.94 16.44
C ARG A 210 7.88 -21.23 16.22
N THR A 211 8.94 -21.79 16.79
CA THR A 211 10.30 -21.30 16.60
C THR A 211 10.88 -21.75 15.25
N VAL A 212 12.01 -21.16 14.87
CA VAL A 212 12.78 -21.55 13.67
C VAL A 212 13.23 -23.02 13.68
N THR A 213 13.30 -23.64 14.86
CA THR A 213 13.60 -25.07 15.05
C THR A 213 12.34 -25.94 15.07
N ARG A 214 11.18 -25.37 14.71
CA ARG A 214 9.85 -25.99 14.67
C ARG A 214 9.29 -26.42 16.04
N ARG A 215 9.91 -25.97 17.14
CA ARG A 215 9.37 -26.19 18.48
C ARG A 215 8.20 -25.25 18.73
N ALA A 216 7.19 -25.72 19.45
CA ALA A 216 6.10 -24.85 19.87
C ALA A 216 6.61 -23.77 20.82
N VAL A 217 6.09 -22.56 20.68
CA VAL A 217 6.31 -21.48 21.63
C VAL A 217 5.62 -21.83 22.94
N VAL A 218 6.37 -21.76 24.03
CA VAL A 218 5.91 -21.96 25.41
C VAL A 218 5.64 -20.61 26.06
N ALA A 219 4.50 -20.50 26.77
CA ALA A 219 4.01 -19.25 27.37
C ALA A 219 5.04 -18.53 28.25
N ASP A 220 5.70 -19.25 29.15
CA ASP A 220 6.69 -18.72 30.10
C ASP A 220 8.08 -18.50 29.47
N GLY A 221 8.25 -18.84 28.19
CA GLY A 221 9.51 -18.64 27.47
C GLY A 221 9.77 -17.19 27.09
N ARG A 222 11.02 -16.89 26.74
CA ARG A 222 11.47 -15.60 26.21
C ARG A 222 11.98 -15.78 24.80
N TYR A 223 11.52 -14.92 23.89
CA TYR A 223 11.78 -15.04 22.47
C TYR A 223 12.18 -13.70 21.86
N VAL A 224 12.83 -13.77 20.71
CA VAL A 224 12.99 -12.65 19.78
C VAL A 224 12.42 -13.05 18.43
N PHE A 225 12.19 -12.07 17.56
CA PHE A 225 11.82 -12.33 16.17
C PHE A 225 12.96 -11.95 15.25
N ASP A 226 13.51 -12.94 14.55
CA ASP A 226 14.49 -12.75 13.49
C ASP A 226 13.76 -12.39 12.20
N PRO A 227 13.96 -11.19 11.62
CA PRO A 227 13.20 -10.73 10.47
C PRO A 227 13.28 -11.64 9.23
N GLU A 228 14.35 -12.45 9.12
CA GLU A 228 14.55 -13.37 8.00
C GLU A 228 14.11 -14.80 8.32
N ARG A 229 14.09 -15.19 9.60
CA ARG A 229 13.93 -16.59 10.00
C ARG A 229 12.68 -16.86 10.85
N GLY A 230 12.15 -15.87 11.55
CA GLY A 230 11.01 -16.00 12.46
C GLY A 230 11.39 -16.09 13.94
N VAL A 231 10.54 -16.73 14.75
CA VAL A 231 10.67 -16.74 16.21
C VAL A 231 11.87 -17.57 16.68
N ARG A 232 12.72 -16.99 17.55
CA ARG A 232 13.88 -17.67 18.16
C ARG A 232 13.82 -17.55 19.67
N GLU A 233 14.33 -18.56 20.37
CA GLU A 233 14.58 -18.44 21.82
C GLU A 233 15.55 -17.28 22.06
N ALA A 234 15.26 -16.43 23.04
CA ALA A 234 16.12 -15.31 23.39
C ALA A 234 17.42 -15.82 24.03
N SER A 235 18.56 -15.31 23.58
CA SER A 235 19.89 -15.63 24.10
C SER A 235 20.80 -14.40 23.99
N ASP A 236 21.87 -14.37 24.77
CA ASP A 236 22.82 -13.25 24.80
C ASP A 236 23.63 -13.11 23.50
N ASP A 237 23.69 -14.16 22.68
CA ASP A 237 24.35 -14.17 21.37
C ASP A 237 23.56 -13.45 20.26
N LEU A 238 22.36 -12.95 20.57
CA LEU A 238 21.49 -12.27 19.60
C LEU A 238 21.64 -10.75 19.69
N PRO A 239 21.36 -10.03 18.59
CA PRO A 239 21.50 -8.58 18.58
C PRO A 239 20.65 -7.93 19.68
N ALA A 240 21.29 -7.15 20.56
CA ALA A 240 20.66 -6.57 21.75
C ALA A 240 19.50 -5.62 21.42
N GLN A 241 19.47 -5.08 20.20
CA GLN A 241 18.38 -4.21 19.72
C GLN A 241 17.10 -4.98 19.34
N TRP A 242 17.14 -6.30 19.23
CA TRP A 242 15.95 -7.10 18.95
C TRP A 242 15.08 -7.19 20.20
N PRO A 243 13.80 -6.82 20.13
CA PRO A 243 12.95 -6.80 21.31
C PRO A 243 12.72 -8.22 21.82
N VAL A 244 12.91 -8.40 23.13
CA VAL A 244 12.57 -9.66 23.81
C VAL A 244 11.09 -9.67 24.15
N ILE A 245 10.40 -10.68 23.67
CA ILE A 245 8.95 -10.87 23.76
C ILE A 245 8.66 -12.13 24.59
N ALA A 246 7.65 -12.05 25.46
CA ALA A 246 7.19 -13.22 26.20
C ALA A 246 6.48 -14.21 25.26
N GLY A 247 6.65 -15.51 25.48
CA GLY A 247 5.98 -16.53 24.69
C GLY A 247 4.46 -16.37 24.71
N GLN A 248 3.92 -16.01 25.86
CA GLN A 248 2.49 -15.73 26.00
C GLN A 248 2.01 -14.61 25.06
N THR A 249 2.79 -13.53 24.90
CA THR A 249 2.46 -12.46 23.94
C THR A 249 2.40 -13.01 22.52
N LEU A 250 3.36 -13.84 22.11
CA LEU A 250 3.38 -14.42 20.76
C LEU A 250 2.17 -15.31 20.50
N LEU A 251 1.79 -16.12 21.50
CA LEU A 251 0.61 -16.98 21.43
C LEU A 251 -0.68 -16.17 21.34
N ASP A 252 -0.80 -15.10 22.15
CA ASP A 252 -1.95 -14.19 22.12
C ASP A 252 -2.08 -13.53 20.75
N MET A 253 -0.97 -13.00 20.23
CA MET A 253 -0.93 -12.39 18.90
C MET A 253 -1.32 -13.40 17.83
N GLU A 254 -0.87 -14.66 17.89
CA GLU A 254 -1.27 -15.70 16.94
C GLU A 254 -2.79 -15.91 16.93
N GLN A 255 -3.41 -15.86 18.11
CA GLN A 255 -4.85 -16.03 18.34
C GLN A 255 -5.67 -14.76 18.13
N ASP A 256 -5.04 -13.64 17.76
CA ASP A 256 -5.65 -12.31 17.64
C ASP A 256 -6.22 -11.75 18.97
N ASP A 257 -5.69 -12.19 20.10
CA ASP A 257 -6.05 -11.70 21.44
C ASP A 257 -5.09 -10.58 21.87
N TYR A 258 -5.64 -9.39 22.18
CA TYR A 258 -4.87 -8.24 22.65
C TYR A 258 -5.46 -7.65 23.95
N HIS A 259 -6.12 -8.45 24.78
CA HIS A 259 -6.74 -7.97 26.02
C HIS A 259 -5.73 -7.74 27.15
N ARG A 260 -4.60 -8.45 27.14
CA ARG A 260 -3.57 -8.34 28.18
C ARG A 260 -2.71 -7.08 28.00
N PRO A 261 -2.44 -6.30 29.08
CA PRO A 261 -1.57 -5.12 29.00
C PRO A 261 -0.14 -5.43 28.51
N GLN A 262 0.42 -6.56 28.94
CA GLN A 262 1.73 -7.01 28.48
C GLN A 262 1.72 -7.28 26.97
N THR A 263 0.70 -7.99 26.49
CA THR A 263 0.51 -8.30 25.07
C THR A 263 0.37 -7.04 24.24
N ILE A 264 -0.41 -6.06 24.69
CA ILE A 264 -0.52 -4.73 24.03
C ILE A 264 0.86 -4.06 23.89
N SER A 265 1.61 -3.97 24.99
CA SER A 265 2.90 -3.26 25.01
C SER A 265 3.96 -3.97 24.15
N GLN A 266 4.07 -5.29 24.30
CA GLN A 266 5.06 -6.09 23.58
C GLN A 266 4.71 -6.26 22.09
N SER A 267 3.44 -6.43 21.73
CA SER A 267 3.00 -6.49 20.32
C SER A 267 3.25 -5.17 19.58
N ARG A 268 3.03 -4.01 20.22
CA ARG A 268 3.41 -2.71 19.66
C ARG A 268 4.91 -2.60 19.41
N THR A 269 5.71 -3.09 20.37
CA THR A 269 7.17 -3.06 20.28
C THR A 269 7.68 -3.95 19.15
N LEU A 270 7.20 -5.19 19.07
CA LEU A 270 7.50 -6.12 17.98
C LEU A 270 7.02 -5.58 16.63
N MET A 271 5.77 -5.10 16.58
CA MET A 271 5.12 -4.35 15.49
C MET A 271 6.05 -3.37 14.82
N ARG A 272 6.43 -2.38 15.62
CA ARG A 272 7.29 -1.28 15.22
C ARG A 272 8.67 -1.75 14.78
N PHE A 273 9.27 -2.72 15.49
CA PHE A 273 10.56 -3.27 15.10
C PHE A 273 10.49 -3.89 13.70
N LEU A 274 9.56 -4.82 13.46
CA LEU A 274 9.43 -5.50 12.17
C LEU A 274 9.10 -4.54 11.03
N LEU A 275 8.11 -3.66 11.21
CA LEU A 275 7.75 -2.69 10.18
C LEU A 275 8.92 -1.77 9.83
N ASN A 276 9.65 -1.25 10.81
CA ASN A 276 10.82 -0.40 10.56
C ASN A 276 11.93 -1.16 9.83
N THR A 277 12.17 -2.41 10.22
CA THR A 277 13.17 -3.26 9.54
C THR A 277 12.81 -3.47 8.08
N TYR A 278 11.55 -3.84 7.78
CA TYR A 278 11.12 -4.12 6.40
C TYR A 278 10.94 -2.86 5.54
N LEU A 279 10.66 -1.71 6.15
CA LEU A 279 10.60 -0.43 5.43
C LEU A 279 11.99 0.14 5.10
N ALA A 280 13.06 -0.41 5.67
CA ALA A 280 14.46 -0.06 5.40
C ALA A 280 14.73 1.47 5.40
N GLY A 281 14.17 2.17 6.39
CA GLY A 281 14.32 3.63 6.54
C GLY A 281 13.31 4.49 5.77
N THR A 282 12.41 3.90 4.97
CA THR A 282 11.31 4.63 4.35
C THR A 282 10.33 5.09 5.43
N PRO A 283 10.17 6.41 5.68
CA PRO A 283 9.24 6.89 6.68
C PRO A 283 7.79 6.69 6.23
N LEU A 284 6.90 6.53 7.21
CA LEU A 284 5.46 6.56 7.00
C LEU A 284 4.98 8.02 7.09
N ALA A 285 4.36 8.51 6.03
CA ALA A 285 3.80 9.86 5.96
C ALA A 285 2.75 10.09 7.04
N THR A 286 1.94 9.07 7.35
CA THR A 286 0.94 9.13 8.43
C THR A 286 1.57 9.37 9.80
N ARG A 287 2.78 8.82 10.03
CA ARG A 287 3.54 9.09 11.25
C ARG A 287 4.04 10.53 11.31
N GLN A 288 4.48 11.09 10.17
CA GLN A 288 4.91 12.48 10.10
C GLN A 288 3.75 13.43 10.39
N ILE A 289 2.58 13.20 9.81
CA ILE A 289 1.36 13.99 10.06
C ILE A 289 1.01 14.02 11.55
N LEU A 290 1.10 12.89 12.25
CA LEU A 290 0.85 12.83 13.70
C LEU A 290 1.85 13.66 14.49
N ILE A 291 3.14 13.61 14.14
CA ILE A 291 4.18 14.42 14.77
C ILE A 291 3.89 15.92 14.54
N ASP A 292 3.53 16.29 13.31
CA ASP A 292 3.25 17.67 12.95
C ASP A 292 2.01 18.21 13.67
N LEU A 293 0.95 17.40 13.81
CA LEU A 293 -0.25 17.76 14.57
C LEU A 293 -0.01 17.91 16.08
N GLN A 294 0.99 17.22 16.62
CA GLN A 294 1.37 17.30 18.04
C GLN A 294 2.28 18.50 18.33
N ASN A 295 2.91 19.07 17.30
CA ASN A 295 3.78 20.24 17.38
C ASN A 295 3.04 21.57 17.11
N LEU A 296 1.73 21.53 16.85
CA LEU A 296 0.83 22.68 16.68
C LEU A 296 0.13 23.02 18.00
#